data_AF-A0AAN6P719-F1
#
_entry.id   AF-A0AAN6P719-F1
#
_cell.length_a   1.000
_cell.length_b   1.000
_cell.length_c   1.000
_cell.angle_alpha   90.00
_cell.angle_beta   90.00
_cell.angle_gamma   90.00
#
_symmetry.space_group_name_H-M   'P 1'
#
loop_
_entity.id
_entity.type
_entity.pdbx_description
1 polymer ?
#
loop_
_entity_poly.entity_id
_entity_poly.type
_entity_poly.pdbx_seq_one_letter_code
_entity_poly.pdbx_strand_id
1 'polypeptide(L)'
;MEPVQNEAKVAIITGGTSGIGLLLARHLHAKGWRVALVGRRADVGVPQASSLDPSGETATFEQCDVASYSAQAAVFKNVWTKWARLDLLIANAGGVDGGSWYNYRGRGAAVDDVPPEPDTTCTDVHLKGLMYGTLLATHFMRHNQPSPGGKIIATTSIIGVHPCPTFPEYGAVEAGLNHWVRVNAPLLKHKENITINAVMMGPAITPVMPGFGKAFLPEELVLPATILRAYDTFINDDDNKRTGETVETAGDQLFWYDVPERKAGELDVRAMAVYEPWFAMIHGEKSGLEDALQEAPKGNAEDTGRVKEFEVGICFIMSNVKIIAITGATGAQGGGVVNVMKKTPGWKVRAVTRNPESEAAKQLAADGSVEVVRADWNDEASLVKAFEGVAAVFAVSNWWESLFSGKSQWESGDIEESHGMNLARAAAKTPTLEHYLWSTQPSSKRQFSGKLETPHMDYKANVDARIKAELPELARKTTYLYFGYYPQNMAYFPLLKPFEYILATDPQAKILLAGDMTVNPGIWVRQVLATGSAAFGKYARVALERWSFQEMMDKWSEITGKRGVVIQVSEEVWAKFWGTAGTELAWQFKFGELCDPWAPTDEFISPEELGIDASEVVGFEGTIRGLARSGMFD
;
A
#
# COMPACT_ATOMS: atom_id res chain seq x y z
N MET A 1 -14.79 -31.82 -38.23
CA MET A 1 -13.60 -31.64 -37.38
C MET A 1 -14.04 -30.75 -36.25
N GLU A 2 -14.11 -31.28 -35.03
CA GLU A 2 -14.28 -30.44 -33.84
C GLU A 2 -13.07 -29.49 -33.74
N PRO A 3 -13.26 -28.21 -33.39
CA PRO A 3 -12.15 -27.29 -33.26
C PRO A 3 -11.27 -27.75 -32.09
N VAL A 4 -10.00 -28.03 -32.38
CA VAL A 4 -8.98 -28.31 -31.36
C VAL A 4 -8.96 -27.12 -30.40
N GLN A 5 -9.34 -27.36 -29.15
CA GLN A 5 -9.37 -26.34 -28.12
C GLN A 5 -7.93 -25.88 -27.89
N ASN A 6 -7.64 -24.64 -28.29
CA ASN A 6 -6.28 -24.12 -28.34
C ASN A 6 -5.91 -23.55 -26.97
N GLU A 7 -5.30 -24.37 -26.10
CA GLU A 7 -5.02 -23.99 -24.70
C GLU A 7 -3.91 -22.94 -24.56
N ALA A 8 -3.02 -22.80 -25.53
CA ALA A 8 -1.90 -21.86 -25.45
C ALA A 8 -2.37 -20.40 -25.57
N LYS A 9 -1.98 -19.56 -24.60
CA LYS A 9 -2.26 -18.12 -24.59
C LYS A 9 -1.52 -17.40 -25.73
N VAL A 10 -2.13 -16.36 -26.29
CA VAL A 10 -1.65 -15.60 -27.44
C VAL A 10 -1.35 -14.15 -27.07
N ALA A 11 -0.18 -13.65 -27.47
CA ALA A 11 0.23 -12.27 -27.27
C ALA A 11 0.61 -11.55 -28.58
N ILE A 12 0.19 -10.29 -28.71
CA ILE A 12 0.70 -9.34 -29.70
C ILE A 12 1.66 -8.39 -29.00
N ILE A 13 2.87 -8.21 -29.53
CA ILE A 13 3.89 -7.30 -28.97
C ILE A 13 4.30 -6.28 -30.03
N THR A 14 3.87 -5.03 -29.87
CA THR A 14 4.27 -3.94 -30.77
C THR A 14 5.66 -3.44 -30.45
N GLY A 15 6.46 -3.13 -31.48
CA GLY A 15 7.89 -2.88 -31.28
C GLY A 15 8.64 -4.15 -30.84
N GLY A 16 8.11 -5.33 -31.14
CA GLY A 16 8.61 -6.63 -30.67
C GLY A 16 9.93 -7.11 -31.31
N THR A 17 10.57 -6.30 -32.17
CA THR A 17 11.73 -6.72 -32.97
C THR A 17 13.09 -6.31 -32.39
N SER A 18 13.11 -5.51 -31.33
CA SER A 18 14.34 -5.14 -30.61
C SER A 18 14.05 -4.70 -29.17
N GLY A 19 15.11 -4.45 -28.39
CA GLY A 19 15.02 -3.83 -27.06
C GLY A 19 14.03 -4.54 -26.12
N ILE A 20 13.18 -3.75 -25.47
CA ILE A 20 12.19 -4.19 -24.47
C ILE A 20 11.16 -5.14 -25.11
N GLY A 21 10.63 -4.80 -26.28
CA GLY A 21 9.62 -5.63 -26.95
C GLY A 21 10.15 -7.03 -27.29
N LEU A 22 11.39 -7.14 -27.78
CA LEU A 22 12.00 -8.45 -28.06
C LEU A 22 12.32 -9.24 -26.78
N LEU A 23 12.75 -8.55 -25.71
CA LEU A 23 12.93 -9.16 -24.39
C LEU A 23 11.62 -9.80 -23.89
N LEU A 24 10.50 -9.08 -24.00
CA LEU A 24 9.17 -9.56 -23.60
C LEU A 24 8.68 -10.70 -24.48
N ALA A 25 8.89 -10.63 -25.80
CA ALA A 25 8.53 -11.72 -26.72
C ALA A 25 9.28 -13.02 -26.39
N ARG A 26 10.59 -12.93 -26.10
CA ARG A 26 11.41 -14.08 -25.66
C ARG A 26 10.91 -14.67 -24.34
N HIS A 27 10.61 -13.81 -23.37
CA HIS A 27 10.12 -14.22 -22.04
C HIS A 27 8.78 -14.93 -22.11
N LEU A 28 7.81 -14.39 -22.87
CA LEU A 28 6.50 -14.99 -23.08
C LEU A 28 6.60 -16.34 -23.81
N HIS A 29 7.37 -16.39 -24.90
CA HIS A 29 7.58 -17.61 -25.67
C HIS A 29 8.21 -18.72 -24.83
N ALA A 30 9.20 -18.39 -23.99
CA ALA A 30 9.79 -19.33 -23.04
C ALA A 30 8.79 -19.87 -22.00
N LYS A 31 7.70 -19.13 -21.72
CA LYS A 31 6.58 -19.56 -20.87
C LYS A 31 5.47 -20.30 -21.63
N GLY A 32 5.68 -20.65 -22.90
CA GLY A 32 4.73 -21.40 -23.72
C GLY A 32 3.64 -20.55 -24.37
N TRP A 33 3.77 -19.21 -24.36
CA TRP A 33 2.86 -18.35 -25.10
C TRP A 33 3.17 -18.39 -26.60
N ARG A 34 2.12 -18.18 -27.40
CA ARG A 34 2.30 -17.84 -28.81
C ARG A 34 2.45 -16.33 -28.96
N VAL A 35 3.43 -15.90 -29.73
CA VAL A 35 3.82 -14.49 -29.80
C VAL A 35 3.85 -13.97 -31.23
N ALA A 36 3.13 -12.87 -31.48
CA ALA A 36 3.23 -12.10 -32.71
C ALA A 36 4.13 -10.88 -32.46
N LEU A 37 5.32 -10.89 -33.06
CA LEU A 37 6.27 -9.77 -33.02
C LEU A 37 5.87 -8.77 -34.10
N VAL A 38 5.53 -7.56 -33.71
CA VAL A 38 5.05 -6.53 -34.64
C VAL A 38 6.09 -5.42 -34.79
N GLY A 39 6.39 -5.03 -36.02
CA GLY A 39 7.28 -3.90 -36.30
C GLY A 39 7.36 -3.51 -37.77
N ARG A 40 8.01 -2.38 -38.07
CA ARG A 40 8.04 -1.81 -39.43
C ARG A 40 9.00 -2.52 -40.40
N ARG A 41 10.07 -3.13 -39.87
CA ARG A 41 11.22 -3.64 -40.64
C ARG A 41 11.20 -5.16 -40.72
N ALA A 42 10.79 -5.69 -41.88
CA ALA A 42 10.70 -7.14 -42.10
C ALA A 42 12.06 -7.84 -42.09
N ASP A 43 13.10 -7.17 -42.63
CA ASP A 43 14.49 -7.62 -42.63
C ASP A 43 15.05 -7.85 -41.21
N VAL A 44 14.54 -7.11 -40.21
CA VAL A 44 14.90 -7.30 -38.80
C VAL A 44 13.93 -8.25 -38.09
N GLY A 45 12.64 -8.12 -38.33
CA GLY A 45 11.61 -8.83 -37.57
C GLY A 45 11.49 -10.32 -37.90
N VAL A 46 11.60 -10.69 -39.18
CA VAL A 46 11.50 -12.09 -39.63
C VAL A 46 12.58 -12.98 -38.99
N PRO A 47 13.87 -12.58 -38.96
CA PRO A 47 14.89 -13.34 -38.24
C PRO A 47 14.62 -13.49 -36.73
N GLN A 48 14.06 -12.47 -36.07
CA GLN A 48 13.77 -12.55 -34.64
C GLN A 48 12.67 -13.57 -34.34
N ALA A 49 11.56 -13.51 -35.07
CA ALA A 49 10.48 -14.50 -34.92
C ALA A 49 10.97 -15.92 -35.27
N SER A 50 11.75 -16.06 -36.36
CA SER A 50 12.32 -17.35 -36.75
C SER A 50 13.31 -17.89 -35.70
N SER A 51 13.99 -17.02 -34.95
CA SER A 51 14.88 -17.45 -33.85
C SER A 51 14.13 -17.99 -32.64
N LEU A 52 12.86 -17.63 -32.47
CA LEU A 52 11.98 -18.18 -31.43
C LEU A 52 11.37 -19.50 -31.91
N ASP A 53 10.87 -19.51 -33.14
CA ASP A 53 10.28 -20.69 -33.77
C ASP A 53 10.38 -20.60 -35.30
N PRO A 54 11.32 -21.35 -35.92
CA PRO A 54 11.48 -21.38 -37.38
C PRO A 54 10.26 -21.91 -38.13
N SER A 55 9.40 -22.69 -37.48
CA SER A 55 8.18 -23.23 -38.12
C SER A 55 7.09 -22.17 -38.31
N GLY A 56 7.15 -21.09 -37.51
CA GLY A 56 6.13 -20.07 -37.47
C GLY A 56 4.88 -20.47 -36.70
N GLU A 57 4.82 -21.63 -36.05
CA GLU A 57 3.62 -22.14 -35.37
C GLU A 57 3.32 -21.40 -34.06
N THR A 58 4.35 -21.07 -33.29
CA THR A 58 4.28 -20.44 -31.96
C THR A 58 4.88 -19.04 -31.92
N ALA A 59 5.64 -18.62 -32.94
CA ALA A 59 6.11 -17.25 -33.08
C ALA A 59 5.98 -16.78 -34.53
N THR A 60 5.44 -15.58 -34.76
CA THR A 60 5.33 -14.99 -36.10
C THR A 60 5.76 -13.53 -36.09
N PHE A 61 6.17 -13.03 -37.26
CA PHE A 61 6.42 -11.60 -37.47
C PHE A 61 5.30 -11.00 -38.32
N GLU A 62 4.80 -9.84 -37.90
CA GLU A 62 3.80 -9.07 -38.63
C GLU A 62 4.34 -7.66 -38.93
N GLN A 63 4.44 -7.32 -40.22
CA GLN A 63 4.92 -6.01 -40.63
C GLN A 63 3.82 -4.97 -40.44
N CYS A 64 4.07 -3.97 -39.60
CA CYS A 64 3.07 -2.93 -39.30
C CYS A 64 3.74 -1.64 -38.84
N ASP A 65 3.25 -0.53 -39.40
CA ASP A 65 3.35 0.77 -38.77
C ASP A 65 2.13 0.97 -37.88
N VAL A 66 2.37 1.07 -36.57
CA VAL A 66 1.29 1.20 -35.58
C VAL A 66 0.56 2.54 -35.67
N ALA A 67 1.14 3.56 -36.31
CA ALA A 67 0.41 4.79 -36.60
C ALA A 67 -0.72 4.60 -37.65
N SER A 68 -0.72 3.47 -38.38
CA SER A 68 -1.75 3.13 -39.36
C SER A 68 -2.79 2.17 -38.77
N TYR A 69 -4.03 2.65 -38.65
CA TYR A 69 -5.15 1.83 -38.18
C TYR A 69 -5.37 0.58 -39.05
N SER A 70 -5.34 0.73 -40.38
CA SER A 70 -5.57 -0.39 -41.29
C SER A 70 -4.47 -1.44 -41.21
N ALA A 71 -3.22 -1.02 -41.00
CA ALA A 71 -2.10 -1.93 -40.78
C ALA A 71 -2.27 -2.70 -39.46
N GLN A 72 -2.60 -2.02 -38.35
CA GLN A 72 -2.87 -2.70 -37.09
C GLN A 72 -4.05 -3.67 -37.22
N ALA A 73 -5.16 -3.25 -37.83
CA ALA A 73 -6.33 -4.12 -38.01
C ALA A 73 -5.97 -5.40 -38.79
N ALA A 74 -5.10 -5.31 -39.80
CA ALA A 74 -4.58 -6.47 -40.53
C ALA A 74 -3.79 -7.42 -39.61
N VAL A 75 -2.89 -6.89 -38.76
CA VAL A 75 -2.14 -7.68 -37.77
C VAL A 75 -3.07 -8.46 -36.85
N PHE A 76 -4.01 -7.78 -36.21
CA PHE A 76 -4.93 -8.43 -35.27
C PHE A 76 -5.78 -9.51 -35.98
N LYS A 77 -6.24 -9.23 -37.20
CA LYS A 77 -6.96 -10.22 -38.02
C LYS A 77 -6.09 -11.42 -38.40
N ASN A 78 -4.83 -11.21 -38.77
CA ASN A 78 -3.90 -12.29 -39.11
C ASN A 78 -3.65 -13.19 -37.89
N VAL A 79 -3.37 -12.58 -36.73
CA VAL A 79 -3.16 -13.28 -35.45
C VAL A 79 -4.40 -14.08 -35.07
N TRP A 80 -5.59 -13.49 -35.18
CA TRP A 80 -6.85 -14.18 -34.93
C TRP A 80 -7.10 -15.31 -35.92
N THR A 81 -6.82 -15.12 -37.21
CA THR A 81 -6.98 -16.16 -38.23
C THR A 81 -6.06 -17.35 -37.94
N LYS A 82 -4.85 -17.08 -37.45
CA LYS A 82 -3.84 -18.10 -37.18
C LYS A 82 -4.12 -18.90 -35.91
N TRP A 83 -4.51 -18.24 -34.82
CA TRP A 83 -4.61 -18.88 -33.50
C TRP A 83 -6.02 -18.85 -32.88
N ALA A 84 -6.96 -18.13 -33.49
CA ALA A 84 -8.35 -17.97 -33.05
C ALA A 84 -8.50 -17.48 -31.59
N ARG A 85 -7.51 -16.70 -31.13
CA ARG A 85 -7.39 -16.26 -29.74
C ARG A 85 -6.50 -15.03 -29.65
N LEU A 86 -6.75 -14.16 -28.67
CA LEU A 86 -5.86 -13.07 -28.27
C LEU A 86 -6.01 -12.82 -26.78
N ASP A 87 -5.01 -13.13 -25.96
CA ASP A 87 -5.09 -12.98 -24.50
C ASP A 87 -4.33 -11.74 -23.99
N LEU A 88 -3.31 -11.28 -24.73
CA LEU A 88 -2.45 -10.19 -24.30
C LEU A 88 -2.07 -9.25 -25.47
N LEU A 89 -2.23 -7.95 -25.26
CA LEU A 89 -1.58 -6.92 -26.07
C LEU A 89 -0.50 -6.22 -25.22
N ILE A 90 0.74 -6.27 -25.66
CA ILE A 90 1.81 -5.39 -25.17
C ILE A 90 1.99 -4.26 -26.20
N ALA A 91 1.45 -3.08 -25.87
CA ALA A 91 1.59 -1.88 -26.67
C ALA A 91 2.92 -1.18 -26.30
N ASN A 92 4.00 -1.58 -26.95
CA ASN A 92 5.38 -1.17 -26.65
C ASN A 92 6.05 -0.34 -27.77
N ALA A 93 5.49 -0.31 -28.98
CA ALA A 93 6.08 0.44 -30.08
C ALA A 93 6.19 1.94 -29.75
N GLY A 94 7.41 2.50 -29.88
CA GLY A 94 7.67 3.89 -29.54
C GLY A 94 9.02 4.39 -30.04
N GLY A 95 9.21 5.70 -29.88
CA GLY A 95 10.44 6.46 -30.13
C GLY A 95 10.47 7.72 -29.25
N VAL A 96 11.45 8.58 -29.42
CA VAL A 96 11.49 9.93 -28.82
C VAL A 96 11.21 11.00 -29.88
N ASP A 97 11.18 12.27 -29.48
CA ASP A 97 11.05 13.44 -30.36
C ASP A 97 11.94 13.34 -31.62
N GLY A 98 11.32 13.55 -32.80
CA GLY A 98 12.02 13.56 -34.10
C GLY A 98 12.70 14.89 -34.44
N GLY A 99 12.41 15.95 -33.68
CA GLY A 99 12.89 17.31 -33.93
C GLY A 99 12.89 18.18 -32.68
N SER A 100 13.20 19.48 -32.85
CA SER A 100 13.24 20.44 -31.74
C SER A 100 12.00 21.33 -31.73
N TRP A 101 11.21 21.25 -30.67
CA TRP A 101 10.04 22.09 -30.45
C TRP A 101 10.36 23.52 -29.99
N TYR A 102 11.61 23.78 -29.60
CA TYR A 102 12.04 25.10 -29.12
C TYR A 102 12.46 26.06 -30.23
N ASN A 103 12.56 25.59 -31.48
CA ASN A 103 13.02 26.36 -32.63
C ASN A 103 14.35 27.12 -32.40
N TYR A 104 15.26 26.61 -31.56
CA TYR A 104 16.51 27.32 -31.26
C TYR A 104 17.45 27.42 -32.45
N ARG A 105 17.37 26.48 -33.41
CA ARG A 105 18.15 26.53 -34.66
C ARG A 105 17.69 27.67 -35.59
N GLY A 106 16.42 28.07 -35.52
CA GLY A 106 15.84 29.16 -36.31
C GLY A 106 15.91 30.54 -35.63
N ARG A 107 16.57 30.68 -34.47
CA ARG A 107 16.55 31.92 -33.67
C ARG A 107 17.01 33.17 -34.43
N GLY A 108 17.90 33.01 -35.42
CA GLY A 108 18.40 34.11 -36.25
C GLY A 108 17.81 34.19 -37.65
N ALA A 109 16.77 33.40 -37.97
CA ALA A 109 16.15 33.39 -39.28
C ALA A 109 15.34 34.69 -39.54
N ALA A 110 15.11 35.04 -40.80
CA ALA A 110 14.27 36.19 -41.14
C ALA A 110 12.80 35.92 -40.78
N VAL A 111 11.98 36.97 -40.69
CA VAL A 111 10.55 36.82 -40.36
C VAL A 111 9.79 35.96 -41.38
N ASP A 112 10.23 35.99 -42.64
CA ASP A 112 9.63 35.21 -43.73
C ASP A 112 10.15 33.76 -43.78
N ASP A 113 11.22 33.44 -43.03
CA ASP A 113 11.77 32.09 -42.90
C ASP A 113 10.99 31.30 -41.83
N VAL A 114 9.71 31.02 -42.12
CA VAL A 114 8.84 30.27 -41.21
C VAL A 114 9.42 28.87 -40.94
N PRO A 115 9.49 28.41 -39.67
CA PRO A 115 9.96 27.06 -39.36
C PRO A 115 9.15 25.99 -40.11
N PRO A 116 9.80 24.88 -40.55
CA PRO A 116 9.09 23.79 -41.20
C PRO A 116 8.10 23.13 -40.23
N GLU A 117 7.14 22.40 -40.79
CA GLU A 117 6.22 21.57 -40.02
C GLU A 117 7.00 20.62 -39.08
N PRO A 118 6.66 20.57 -37.78
CA PRO A 118 7.34 19.70 -36.83
C PRO A 118 7.04 18.22 -37.11
N ASP A 119 8.02 17.37 -36.86
CA ASP A 119 7.85 15.91 -36.93
C ASP A 119 7.06 15.43 -35.70
N THR A 120 5.83 14.97 -35.92
CA THR A 120 4.90 14.45 -34.89
C THR A 120 4.84 12.92 -34.85
N THR A 121 5.82 12.23 -35.46
CA THR A 121 5.86 10.76 -35.52
C THR A 121 5.85 10.13 -34.12
N CYS A 122 6.44 10.79 -33.12
CA CYS A 122 6.42 10.32 -31.73
C CYS A 122 4.97 10.24 -31.22
N THR A 123 4.21 11.32 -31.35
CA THR A 123 2.77 11.35 -31.02
C THR A 123 1.99 10.28 -31.75
N ASP A 124 2.23 10.12 -33.05
CA ASP A 124 1.46 9.19 -33.88
C ASP A 124 1.73 7.73 -33.54
N VAL A 125 3.00 7.34 -33.35
CA VAL A 125 3.36 5.96 -33.04
C VAL A 125 2.89 5.55 -31.65
N HIS A 126 3.04 6.43 -30.67
CA HIS A 126 2.70 6.13 -29.28
C HIS A 126 1.19 6.24 -29.02
N LEU A 127 0.61 7.43 -29.21
CA LEU A 127 -0.76 7.70 -28.80
C LEU A 127 -1.77 7.04 -29.73
N LYS A 128 -1.70 7.28 -31.05
CA LYS A 128 -2.60 6.61 -32.00
C LYS A 128 -2.34 5.11 -31.97
N GLY A 129 -1.08 4.70 -31.87
CA GLY A 129 -0.68 3.30 -31.73
C GLY A 129 -1.44 2.58 -30.61
N LEU A 130 -1.38 3.12 -29.38
CA LEU A 130 -2.08 2.56 -28.23
C LEU A 130 -3.60 2.65 -28.36
N MET A 131 -4.15 3.77 -28.84
CA MET A 131 -5.61 3.94 -29.00
C MET A 131 -6.20 2.92 -29.98
N TYR A 132 -5.57 2.76 -31.14
CA TYR A 132 -5.98 1.77 -32.15
C TYR A 132 -5.80 0.34 -31.63
N GLY A 133 -4.66 0.06 -30.98
CA GLY A 133 -4.40 -1.24 -30.37
C GLY A 133 -5.41 -1.58 -29.29
N THR A 134 -5.81 -0.62 -28.46
CA THR A 134 -6.82 -0.79 -27.40
C THR A 134 -8.17 -1.18 -28.00
N LEU A 135 -8.63 -0.44 -29.02
CA LEU A 135 -9.89 -0.72 -29.71
C LEU A 135 -9.88 -2.11 -30.37
N LEU A 136 -8.82 -2.44 -31.10
CA LEU A 136 -8.69 -3.72 -31.80
C LEU A 136 -8.55 -4.89 -30.80
N ALA A 137 -7.73 -4.75 -29.75
CA ALA A 137 -7.61 -5.76 -28.71
C ALA A 137 -8.97 -6.04 -28.06
N THR A 138 -9.71 -4.99 -27.73
CA THR A 138 -11.07 -5.12 -27.18
C THR A 138 -11.98 -5.93 -28.10
N HIS A 139 -11.97 -5.62 -29.40
CA HIS A 139 -12.76 -6.35 -30.40
C HIS A 139 -12.43 -7.84 -30.47
N PHE A 140 -11.17 -8.23 -30.41
CA PHE A 140 -10.79 -9.65 -30.53
C PHE A 140 -10.87 -10.40 -29.20
N MET A 141 -10.46 -9.79 -28.08
CA MET A 141 -10.47 -10.40 -26.75
C MET A 141 -11.89 -10.80 -26.28
N ARG A 142 -12.92 -10.03 -26.65
CA ARG A 142 -14.32 -10.39 -26.35
C ARG A 142 -14.80 -11.67 -27.03
N HIS A 143 -14.09 -12.14 -28.06
CA HIS A 143 -14.42 -13.37 -28.78
C HIS A 143 -13.67 -14.59 -28.26
N ASN A 144 -12.79 -14.44 -27.26
CA ASN A 144 -12.09 -15.56 -26.66
C ASN A 144 -13.07 -16.59 -26.07
N GLN A 145 -12.68 -17.86 -26.16
CA GLN A 145 -13.43 -19.00 -25.62
C GLN A 145 -12.55 -19.80 -24.64
N PRO A 146 -13.12 -20.41 -23.60
CA PRO A 146 -14.54 -20.39 -23.21
C PRO A 146 -14.99 -19.06 -22.57
N SER A 147 -14.05 -18.19 -22.20
CA SER A 147 -14.33 -16.95 -21.48
C SER A 147 -13.83 -15.73 -22.27
N PRO A 148 -14.71 -14.77 -22.58
CA PRO A 148 -14.32 -13.46 -23.07
C PRO A 148 -13.41 -12.70 -22.10
N GLY A 149 -12.49 -11.90 -22.64
CA GLY A 149 -11.61 -11.03 -21.88
C GLY A 149 -10.14 -11.17 -22.27
N GLY A 150 -9.29 -10.38 -21.64
CA GLY A 150 -7.86 -10.34 -21.94
C GLY A 150 -7.14 -9.20 -21.21
N LYS A 151 -5.89 -8.96 -21.58
CA LYS A 151 -5.02 -8.00 -20.91
C LYS A 151 -4.34 -7.07 -21.91
N ILE A 152 -4.29 -5.78 -21.59
CA ILE A 152 -3.55 -4.77 -22.33
C ILE A 152 -2.51 -4.18 -21.37
N ILE A 153 -1.26 -4.17 -21.79
CA ILE A 153 -0.17 -3.52 -21.05
C ILE A 153 0.48 -2.51 -21.97
N ALA A 154 0.36 -1.23 -21.61
CA ALA A 154 1.04 -0.14 -22.28
C ALA A 154 2.46 0.01 -21.70
N THR A 155 3.46 0.05 -22.56
CA THR A 155 4.79 0.55 -22.17
C THR A 155 4.72 2.06 -22.21
N THR A 156 4.96 2.69 -21.07
CA THR A 156 5.02 4.15 -20.97
C THR A 156 6.36 4.55 -20.36
N SER A 157 6.52 5.82 -19.98
CA SER A 157 7.74 6.32 -19.35
C SER A 157 7.48 7.14 -18.09
N ILE A 158 8.45 7.12 -17.17
CA ILE A 158 8.46 8.03 -16.02
C ILE A 158 8.45 9.51 -16.43
N ILE A 159 8.90 9.83 -17.66
CA ILE A 159 8.83 11.19 -18.21
C ILE A 159 7.37 11.67 -18.40
N GLY A 160 6.40 10.74 -18.49
CA GLY A 160 4.97 11.06 -18.47
C GLY A 160 4.46 11.54 -17.11
N VAL A 161 5.29 11.48 -16.06
CA VAL A 161 5.00 11.99 -14.72
C VAL A 161 5.91 13.17 -14.39
N HIS A 162 7.21 13.00 -14.60
CA HIS A 162 8.21 14.02 -14.31
C HIS A 162 8.67 14.73 -15.58
N PRO A 163 8.58 16.06 -15.66
CA PRO A 163 8.89 16.79 -16.88
C PRO A 163 10.36 16.64 -17.27
N CYS A 164 10.61 16.28 -18.54
CA CYS A 164 11.94 16.24 -19.13
C CYS A 164 12.02 17.25 -20.30
N PRO A 165 12.67 18.41 -20.11
CA PRO A 165 12.79 19.42 -21.18
C PRO A 165 13.55 18.94 -22.42
N THR A 166 14.26 17.81 -22.34
CA THR A 166 14.95 17.23 -23.51
C THR A 166 13.96 16.63 -24.50
N PHE A 167 12.82 16.11 -24.05
CA PHE A 167 11.83 15.39 -24.86
C PHE A 167 10.40 15.89 -24.55
N PRO A 168 10.08 17.16 -24.89
CA PRO A 168 8.79 17.74 -24.56
C PRO A 168 7.61 17.04 -25.24
N GLU A 169 7.74 16.58 -26.49
CA GLU A 169 6.66 15.85 -27.17
C GLU A 169 6.47 14.46 -26.56
N TYR A 170 7.57 13.71 -26.41
CA TYR A 170 7.55 12.40 -25.78
C TYR A 170 6.91 12.45 -24.40
N GLY A 171 7.33 13.38 -23.53
CA GLY A 171 6.75 13.52 -22.20
C GLY A 171 5.26 13.86 -22.20
N ALA A 172 4.80 14.73 -23.10
CA ALA A 172 3.39 15.05 -23.25
C ALA A 172 2.58 13.82 -23.68
N VAL A 173 3.10 13.05 -24.63
CA VAL A 173 2.46 11.85 -25.15
C VAL A 173 2.41 10.75 -24.09
N GLU A 174 3.51 10.51 -23.38
CA GLU A 174 3.61 9.52 -22.30
C GLU A 174 2.65 9.81 -21.14
N ALA A 175 2.46 11.09 -20.78
CA ALA A 175 1.42 11.50 -19.85
C ALA A 175 0.02 11.16 -20.38
N GLY A 176 -0.20 11.38 -21.69
CA GLY A 176 -1.40 10.99 -22.41
C GLY A 176 -1.65 9.47 -22.39
N LEU A 177 -0.62 8.64 -22.54
CA LEU A 177 -0.74 7.17 -22.46
C LEU A 177 -1.13 6.73 -21.04
N ASN A 178 -0.48 7.27 -20.01
CA ASN A 178 -0.81 7.00 -18.61
C ASN A 178 -2.28 7.38 -18.31
N HIS A 179 -2.74 8.51 -18.86
CA HIS A 179 -4.14 8.93 -18.71
C HIS A 179 -5.10 8.05 -19.52
N TRP A 180 -4.73 7.65 -20.73
CA TRP A 180 -5.52 6.73 -21.57
C TRP A 180 -5.80 5.41 -20.85
N VAL A 181 -4.78 4.83 -20.20
CA VAL A 181 -4.90 3.64 -19.37
C VAL A 181 -5.94 3.84 -18.26
N ARG A 182 -5.82 4.94 -17.50
CA ARG A 182 -6.72 5.25 -16.37
C ARG A 182 -8.17 5.48 -16.79
N VAL A 183 -8.39 6.19 -17.90
CA VAL A 183 -9.73 6.52 -18.41
C VAL A 183 -10.45 5.30 -18.96
N ASN A 184 -9.74 4.40 -19.66
CA ASN A 184 -10.37 3.23 -20.28
C ASN A 184 -10.55 2.05 -19.30
N ALA A 185 -9.77 1.99 -18.23
CA ALA A 185 -9.74 0.85 -17.31
C ALA A 185 -11.10 0.45 -16.69
N PRO A 186 -11.94 1.38 -16.16
CA PRO A 186 -13.21 1.01 -15.54
C PRO A 186 -14.16 0.35 -16.53
N LEU A 187 -14.32 0.93 -17.72
CA LEU A 187 -15.25 0.45 -18.74
C LEU A 187 -14.77 -0.87 -19.36
N LEU A 188 -13.49 -0.99 -19.71
CA LEU A 188 -12.95 -2.25 -20.24
C LEU A 188 -13.10 -3.39 -19.25
N LYS A 189 -12.86 -3.13 -17.95
CA LYS A 189 -13.03 -4.15 -16.92
C LYS A 189 -14.50 -4.53 -16.76
N HIS A 190 -15.38 -3.53 -16.65
CA HIS A 190 -16.80 -3.74 -16.38
C HIS A 190 -17.54 -4.40 -17.54
N LYS A 191 -17.31 -3.94 -18.78
CA LYS A 191 -18.06 -4.36 -19.96
C LYS A 191 -17.43 -5.54 -20.71
N GLU A 192 -16.11 -5.65 -20.70
CA GLU A 192 -15.38 -6.55 -21.59
C GLU A 192 -14.55 -7.61 -20.85
N ASN A 193 -14.47 -7.53 -19.51
CA ASN A 193 -13.54 -8.33 -18.71
C ASN A 193 -12.08 -8.19 -19.21
N ILE A 194 -11.72 -6.97 -19.61
CA ILE A 194 -10.37 -6.64 -20.08
C ILE A 194 -9.71 -5.72 -19.07
N THR A 195 -8.48 -6.03 -18.66
CA THR A 195 -7.66 -5.14 -17.83
C THR A 195 -6.70 -4.35 -18.71
N ILE A 196 -6.51 -3.07 -18.44
CA ILE A 196 -5.49 -2.24 -19.08
C ILE A 196 -4.60 -1.58 -18.02
N ASN A 197 -3.28 -1.71 -18.13
CA ASN A 197 -2.31 -1.16 -17.16
C ASN A 197 -1.09 -0.56 -17.87
N ALA A 198 -0.27 0.20 -17.15
CA ALA A 198 0.95 0.81 -17.69
C ALA A 198 2.21 0.41 -16.91
N VAL A 199 3.28 0.11 -17.65
CA VAL A 199 4.65 -0.02 -17.12
C VAL A 199 5.43 1.21 -17.54
N MET A 200 5.62 2.15 -16.62
CA MET A 200 6.42 3.36 -16.79
C MET A 200 7.91 3.00 -16.72
N MET A 201 8.57 3.04 -17.86
CA MET A 201 9.98 2.73 -17.99
C MET A 201 10.82 3.87 -17.42
N GLY A 202 11.72 3.53 -16.49
CA GLY A 202 12.89 4.35 -16.17
C GLY A 202 13.91 4.32 -17.32
N PRO A 203 15.10 4.92 -17.17
CA PRO A 203 16.07 4.96 -18.26
C PRO A 203 16.57 3.55 -18.59
N ALA A 204 16.27 3.08 -19.80
CA ALA A 204 16.67 1.77 -20.30
C ALA A 204 17.63 1.91 -21.48
N ILE A 205 18.65 1.06 -21.56
CA ILE A 205 19.50 0.99 -22.75
C ILE A 205 18.69 0.33 -23.88
N THR A 206 18.29 1.13 -24.86
CA THR A 206 17.57 0.64 -26.04
C THR A 206 18.23 1.10 -27.35
N PRO A 207 18.06 0.38 -28.46
CA PRO A 207 18.55 0.81 -29.76
C PRO A 207 17.91 2.10 -30.30
N VAL A 208 16.80 2.56 -29.70
CA VAL A 208 16.06 3.76 -30.12
C VAL A 208 16.92 5.02 -29.98
N MET A 209 17.77 5.07 -28.96
CA MET A 209 18.67 6.20 -28.73
C MET A 209 20.10 5.73 -28.44
N PRO A 210 20.93 5.50 -29.49
CA PRO A 210 22.31 5.09 -29.32
C PRO A 210 23.10 6.07 -28.45
N GLY A 211 23.81 5.57 -27.46
CA GLY A 211 24.62 6.39 -26.54
C GLY A 211 23.85 7.06 -25.41
N PHE A 212 22.52 6.91 -25.33
CA PHE A 212 21.70 7.46 -24.24
C PHE A 212 22.16 7.01 -22.85
N GLY A 213 22.58 5.74 -22.73
CA GLY A 213 23.10 5.20 -21.47
C GLY A 213 24.34 5.92 -20.91
N LYS A 214 25.02 6.78 -21.69
CA LYS A 214 26.12 7.62 -21.17
C LYS A 214 25.63 8.78 -20.30
N ALA A 215 24.36 9.13 -20.37
CA ALA A 215 23.77 10.19 -19.56
C ALA A 215 23.43 9.73 -18.13
N PHE A 216 23.53 8.43 -17.85
CA PHE A 216 23.09 7.81 -16.60
C PHE A 216 24.23 7.02 -15.96
N LEU A 217 24.21 6.94 -14.63
CA LEU A 217 25.03 5.98 -13.89
C LEU A 217 24.46 4.56 -14.09
N PRO A 218 25.30 3.50 -14.03
CA PRO A 218 24.84 2.12 -14.18
C PRO A 218 23.66 1.74 -13.26
N GLU A 219 23.66 2.24 -12.03
CA GLU A 219 22.62 2.02 -11.02
C GLU A 219 21.29 2.72 -11.31
N GLU A 220 21.31 3.79 -12.12
CA GLU A 220 20.09 4.50 -12.53
C GLU A 220 19.36 3.76 -13.65
N LEU A 221 20.08 2.91 -14.40
CA LEU A 221 19.53 2.15 -15.51
C LEU A 221 18.66 1.00 -15.02
N VAL A 222 17.47 0.87 -15.59
CA VAL A 222 16.57 -0.23 -15.27
C VAL A 222 17.15 -1.58 -15.70
N LEU A 223 17.06 -2.56 -14.81
CA LEU A 223 17.51 -3.92 -15.10
C LEU A 223 16.46 -4.69 -15.93
N PRO A 224 16.87 -5.54 -16.89
CA PRO A 224 15.94 -6.40 -17.63
C PRO A 224 15.04 -7.25 -16.72
N ALA A 225 15.57 -7.74 -15.60
CA ALA A 225 14.79 -8.50 -14.63
C ALA A 225 13.67 -7.65 -13.99
N THR A 226 13.91 -6.37 -13.73
CA THR A 226 12.91 -5.43 -13.19
C THR A 226 11.79 -5.20 -14.19
N ILE A 227 12.14 -5.01 -15.47
CA ILE A 227 11.16 -4.94 -16.55
C ILE A 227 10.28 -6.19 -16.54
N LEU A 228 10.88 -7.38 -16.59
CA LEU A 228 10.12 -8.63 -16.60
C LEU A 228 9.22 -8.79 -15.38
N ARG A 229 9.68 -8.43 -14.17
CA ARG A 229 8.85 -8.43 -12.94
C ARG A 229 7.63 -7.52 -13.05
N ALA A 230 7.79 -6.32 -13.60
CA ALA A 230 6.67 -5.38 -13.78
C ALA A 230 5.60 -5.94 -14.72
N TYR A 231 6.01 -6.48 -15.88
CA TYR A 231 5.06 -7.11 -16.81
C TYR A 231 4.42 -8.37 -16.22
N ASP A 232 5.20 -9.23 -15.57
CA ASP A 232 4.69 -10.45 -14.95
C ASP A 232 3.64 -10.17 -13.86
N THR A 233 3.71 -9.01 -13.21
CA THR A 233 2.70 -8.59 -12.23
C THR A 233 1.31 -8.47 -12.86
N PHE A 234 1.22 -7.93 -14.08
CA PHE A 234 -0.06 -7.79 -14.80
C PHE A 234 -0.43 -9.05 -15.58
N ILE A 235 0.57 -9.74 -16.16
CA ILE A 235 0.36 -10.97 -16.93
C ILE A 235 -0.20 -12.08 -16.04
N ASN A 236 0.33 -12.23 -14.82
CA ASN A 236 -0.04 -13.30 -13.89
C ASN A 236 -1.21 -12.93 -12.96
N ASP A 237 -1.88 -11.81 -13.18
CA ASP A 237 -3.11 -11.45 -12.47
C ASP A 237 -4.30 -12.27 -13.00
N ASP A 238 -4.35 -13.56 -12.66
CA ASP A 238 -5.31 -14.52 -13.21
C ASP A 238 -6.77 -14.15 -12.88
N ASP A 239 -7.01 -13.44 -11.78
CA ASP A 239 -8.33 -12.95 -11.36
C ASP A 239 -8.76 -11.66 -12.08
N ASN A 240 -7.90 -11.09 -12.95
CA ASN A 240 -8.10 -9.80 -13.61
C ASN A 240 -8.45 -8.66 -12.62
N LYS A 241 -7.83 -8.63 -11.43
CA LYS A 241 -8.11 -7.63 -10.40
C LYS A 241 -7.42 -6.29 -10.66
N ARG A 242 -6.31 -6.27 -11.40
CA ARG A 242 -5.44 -5.09 -11.58
C ARG A 242 -5.77 -4.41 -12.90
N THR A 243 -6.37 -3.24 -12.85
CA THR A 243 -6.72 -2.43 -14.03
C THR A 243 -6.59 -0.94 -13.70
N GLY A 244 -6.13 -0.14 -14.65
CA GLY A 244 -5.90 1.30 -14.48
C GLY A 244 -4.64 1.65 -13.70
N GLU A 245 -3.82 0.66 -13.35
CA GLU A 245 -2.62 0.86 -12.53
C GLU A 245 -1.42 1.25 -13.38
N THR A 246 -0.53 2.03 -12.77
CA THR A 246 0.73 2.49 -13.38
C THR A 246 1.90 2.16 -12.44
N VAL A 247 2.91 1.46 -12.94
CA VAL A 247 4.10 1.07 -12.17
C VAL A 247 5.37 1.57 -12.85
N GLU A 248 6.20 2.30 -12.12
CA GLU A 248 7.54 2.68 -12.53
C GLU A 248 8.52 1.54 -12.33
N THR A 249 9.46 1.40 -13.27
CA THR A 249 10.64 0.54 -13.15
C THR A 249 11.89 1.41 -13.02
N ALA A 250 12.56 1.39 -11.88
CA ALA A 250 13.80 2.16 -11.68
C ALA A 250 14.87 1.28 -11.02
N GLY A 251 16.02 1.14 -11.68
CA GLY A 251 17.07 0.21 -11.24
C GLY A 251 16.54 -1.21 -11.06
N ASP A 252 16.58 -1.71 -9.83
CA ASP A 252 16.08 -3.01 -9.40
C ASP A 252 14.69 -2.96 -8.69
N GLN A 253 14.03 -1.80 -8.66
CA GLN A 253 12.80 -1.59 -7.89
C GLN A 253 11.58 -1.27 -8.76
N LEU A 254 10.39 -1.47 -8.15
CA LEU A 254 9.09 -1.12 -8.71
C LEU A 254 8.41 -0.08 -7.82
N PHE A 255 7.95 1.03 -8.40
CA PHE A 255 7.22 2.07 -7.67
C PHE A 255 5.83 2.26 -8.24
N TRP A 256 4.81 2.18 -7.38
CA TRP A 256 3.41 2.32 -7.80
C TRP A 256 2.98 3.78 -7.80
N TYR A 257 2.26 4.19 -8.85
CA TYR A 257 1.75 5.54 -8.99
C TYR A 257 0.23 5.55 -8.98
N ASP A 258 -0.32 6.12 -7.92
CA ASP A 258 -1.75 6.31 -7.77
C ASP A 258 -2.27 7.43 -8.68
N VAL A 259 -3.59 7.44 -8.87
CA VAL A 259 -4.28 8.58 -9.49
C VAL A 259 -4.09 9.81 -8.60
N PRO A 260 -3.66 10.96 -9.14
CA PRO A 260 -3.50 12.18 -8.35
C PRO A 260 -4.78 12.55 -7.59
N GLU A 261 -4.62 13.06 -6.37
CA GLU A 261 -5.75 13.56 -5.58
C GLU A 261 -6.49 14.70 -6.30
N ARG A 262 -7.82 14.66 -6.26
CA ARG A 262 -8.69 15.72 -6.80
C ARG A 262 -8.60 16.95 -5.91
N LYS A 263 -7.81 17.94 -6.31
CA LYS A 263 -7.57 19.17 -5.53
C LYS A 263 -8.84 20.01 -5.33
N ALA A 264 -9.81 19.98 -6.25
CA ALA A 264 -11.06 20.73 -6.09
C ALA A 264 -12.15 19.97 -5.32
N GLY A 265 -11.83 18.77 -4.77
CA GLY A 265 -12.76 17.97 -4.00
C GLY A 265 -14.04 17.60 -4.77
N GLU A 266 -15.20 17.85 -4.18
CA GLU A 266 -16.51 17.49 -4.74
C GLU A 266 -16.82 18.15 -6.10
N LEU A 267 -16.23 19.32 -6.39
CA LEU A 267 -16.40 19.99 -7.68
C LEU A 267 -15.88 19.14 -8.84
N ASP A 268 -14.74 18.47 -8.63
CA ASP A 268 -14.15 17.57 -9.62
C ASP A 268 -14.88 16.22 -9.67
N VAL A 269 -15.57 15.81 -8.60
CA VAL A 269 -16.30 14.52 -8.54
C VAL A 269 -17.37 14.45 -9.62
N ARG A 270 -18.31 15.41 -9.60
CA ARG A 270 -19.38 15.46 -10.59
C ARG A 270 -18.85 15.77 -11.99
N ALA A 271 -17.87 16.65 -12.11
CA ALA A 271 -17.36 17.09 -13.41
C ALA A 271 -16.73 15.94 -14.22
N MET A 272 -16.13 14.96 -13.55
CA MET A 272 -15.45 13.83 -14.18
C MET A 272 -16.28 12.53 -14.19
N ALA A 273 -17.45 12.52 -13.53
CA ALA A 273 -18.34 11.36 -13.55
C ALA A 273 -18.96 11.17 -14.94
N VAL A 274 -19.22 9.92 -15.32
CA VAL A 274 -19.89 9.63 -16.61
C VAL A 274 -21.30 10.22 -16.59
N TYR A 275 -21.66 10.99 -17.61
CA TYR A 275 -23.04 11.46 -17.78
C TYR A 275 -23.79 10.52 -18.73
N GLU A 276 -24.64 9.65 -18.21
CA GLU A 276 -25.28 8.55 -18.96
C GLU A 276 -25.99 9.00 -20.23
N PRO A 277 -26.81 10.08 -20.24
CA PRO A 277 -27.48 10.50 -21.47
C PRO A 277 -26.51 10.83 -22.60
N TRP A 278 -25.36 11.46 -22.28
CA TRP A 278 -24.35 11.78 -23.28
C TRP A 278 -23.54 10.54 -23.66
N PHE A 279 -23.18 9.71 -22.68
CA PHE A 279 -22.48 8.45 -22.93
C PHE A 279 -23.29 7.54 -23.85
N ALA A 280 -24.56 7.30 -23.54
CA ALA A 280 -25.45 6.47 -24.36
C ALA A 280 -25.68 7.05 -25.77
N MET A 281 -25.73 8.38 -25.90
CA MET A 281 -25.82 9.02 -27.21
C MET A 281 -24.57 8.79 -28.07
N ILE A 282 -23.37 8.85 -27.49
CA ILE A 282 -22.10 8.64 -28.21
C ILE A 282 -21.87 7.15 -28.49
N HIS A 283 -22.11 6.29 -27.51
CA HIS A 283 -21.66 4.91 -27.51
C HIS A 283 -22.75 3.88 -27.86
N GLY A 284 -24.01 4.31 -27.97
CA GLY A 284 -25.15 3.45 -28.33
C GLY A 284 -25.70 2.59 -27.19
N GLU A 285 -25.07 2.62 -26.01
CA GLU A 285 -25.52 1.95 -24.80
C GLU A 285 -25.09 2.72 -23.55
N LYS A 286 -25.76 2.46 -22.42
CA LYS A 286 -25.36 3.02 -21.13
C LYS A 286 -24.02 2.47 -20.65
N SER A 287 -23.28 3.30 -19.93
CA SER A 287 -21.97 2.93 -19.38
C SER A 287 -22.08 1.78 -18.39
N GLY A 288 -23.17 1.73 -17.61
CA GLY A 288 -23.41 0.70 -16.60
C GLY A 288 -22.49 0.78 -15.39
N LEU A 289 -21.56 1.74 -15.38
CA LEU A 289 -20.90 2.14 -14.15
C LEU A 289 -22.00 2.57 -13.19
N GLU A 290 -22.00 2.04 -11.97
CA GLU A 290 -22.77 2.63 -10.86
C GLU A 290 -22.54 4.15 -10.97
N ASP A 291 -21.26 4.48 -11.22
CA ASP A 291 -20.59 5.71 -11.62
C ASP A 291 -21.34 6.98 -12.05
N ALA A 292 -22.40 6.71 -12.76
CA ALA A 292 -22.80 7.55 -13.83
C ALA A 292 -24.00 8.39 -13.42
N LEU A 293 -23.88 9.70 -13.69
CA LEU A 293 -24.94 10.68 -13.55
C LEU A 293 -26.07 10.31 -14.54
N GLN A 294 -27.22 9.91 -14.00
CA GLN A 294 -28.35 9.42 -14.79
C GLN A 294 -29.16 10.57 -15.45
N GLU A 295 -29.22 11.74 -14.81
CA GLU A 295 -30.02 12.88 -15.24
C GLU A 295 -29.26 14.21 -15.10
N ALA A 296 -29.68 15.23 -15.86
CA ALA A 296 -29.19 16.60 -15.70
C ALA A 296 -29.57 17.16 -14.31
N PRO A 297 -28.74 18.05 -13.71
CA PRO A 297 -29.12 18.75 -12.49
C PRO A 297 -30.41 19.55 -12.69
N LYS A 298 -31.32 19.51 -11.69
CA LYS A 298 -32.57 20.28 -11.69
C LYS A 298 -32.41 21.50 -10.74
N GLY A 299 -32.61 22.73 -11.24
CA GLY A 299 -32.64 23.98 -10.44
C GLY A 299 -31.82 25.15 -11.03
N ASN A 300 -32.17 26.40 -10.67
CA ASN A 300 -31.34 27.59 -10.94
C ASN A 300 -30.15 27.64 -9.96
N ALA A 301 -29.05 28.28 -10.34
CA ALA A 301 -27.77 28.26 -9.61
C ALA A 301 -27.86 28.63 -8.11
N GLU A 302 -28.84 29.42 -7.70
CA GLU A 302 -29.06 29.86 -6.31
C GLU A 302 -30.02 28.96 -5.50
N ASP A 303 -30.80 28.10 -6.17
CA ASP A 303 -31.76 27.17 -5.55
C ASP A 303 -31.14 25.81 -5.17
N THR A 304 -29.84 25.64 -5.37
CA THR A 304 -29.10 24.42 -4.99
C THR A 304 -28.82 24.34 -3.49
N GLY A 305 -29.80 24.75 -2.68
CA GLY A 305 -29.82 24.52 -1.24
C GLY A 305 -29.24 23.14 -0.96
N ARG A 306 -28.12 23.13 -0.23
CA ARG A 306 -27.41 21.93 0.20
C ARG A 306 -28.41 21.01 0.90
N VAL A 307 -29.03 20.13 0.12
CA VAL A 307 -30.08 19.21 0.57
C VAL A 307 -29.72 17.85 0.03
N LYS A 308 -29.12 17.10 0.96
CA LYS A 308 -29.38 15.70 1.33
C LYS A 308 -29.28 14.63 0.25
N GLU A 309 -28.44 13.65 0.60
CA GLU A 309 -28.68 12.21 0.39
C GLU A 309 -29.33 11.87 -0.95
N PHE A 310 -28.50 11.95 -1.97
CA PHE A 310 -28.65 11.08 -3.13
C PHE A 310 -27.49 10.09 -3.07
N GLU A 311 -27.72 8.98 -2.37
CA GLU A 311 -27.05 7.70 -2.63
C GLU A 311 -27.35 7.33 -4.09
N VAL A 312 -26.53 7.82 -5.00
CA VAL A 312 -26.40 7.27 -6.34
C VAL A 312 -25.11 6.50 -6.27
N GLY A 313 -25.25 5.18 -6.16
CA GLY A 313 -24.15 4.24 -6.20
C GLY A 313 -23.35 4.54 -7.43
N ILE A 314 -22.11 4.97 -7.23
CA ILE A 314 -21.16 5.46 -8.21
C ILE A 314 -19.84 4.67 -8.03
N CYS A 315 -19.65 3.56 -8.79
CA CYS A 315 -18.49 2.67 -8.87
C CYS A 315 -17.33 3.39 -9.57
N PHE A 316 -16.91 4.50 -8.96
CA PHE A 316 -15.52 4.89 -9.00
C PHE A 316 -14.80 3.96 -8.05
N ILE A 317 -13.61 3.51 -8.48
CA ILE A 317 -12.52 3.30 -7.54
C ILE A 317 -12.29 4.67 -6.89
N MET A 318 -13.05 4.96 -5.84
CA MET A 318 -12.53 5.67 -4.69
C MET A 318 -11.16 5.04 -4.46
N SER A 319 -10.11 5.84 -4.22
CA SER A 319 -9.16 5.37 -3.22
C SER A 319 -10.04 4.98 -2.05
N ASN A 320 -10.29 3.67 -1.88
CA ASN A 320 -11.36 3.19 -1.02
C ASN A 320 -10.96 3.73 0.34
N VAL A 321 -11.58 4.82 0.80
CA VAL A 321 -11.08 5.52 1.98
C VAL A 321 -11.46 4.62 3.13
N LYS A 322 -10.51 3.76 3.48
CA LYS A 322 -10.69 2.68 4.42
C LYS A 322 -10.81 3.28 5.80
N ILE A 323 -11.79 2.82 6.57
CA ILE A 323 -11.92 3.25 7.95
C ILE A 323 -11.10 2.29 8.81
N ILE A 324 -10.21 2.84 9.63
CA ILE A 324 -9.60 2.11 10.73
C ILE A 324 -10.31 2.48 12.04
N ALA A 325 -10.89 1.49 12.72
CA ALA A 325 -11.32 1.64 14.09
C ALA A 325 -10.13 1.49 15.04
N ILE A 326 -9.92 2.47 15.91
CA ILE A 326 -8.85 2.48 16.90
C ILE A 326 -9.51 2.42 18.27
N THR A 327 -9.33 1.29 18.96
CA THR A 327 -9.74 1.15 20.36
C THR A 327 -8.68 1.76 21.28
N GLY A 328 -9.08 2.28 22.43
CA GLY A 328 -8.15 2.98 23.32
C GLY A 328 -7.55 4.25 22.70
N ALA A 329 -8.29 4.91 21.79
CA ALA A 329 -7.83 6.06 21.01
C ALA A 329 -7.39 7.27 21.86
N THR A 330 -7.84 7.37 23.11
CA THR A 330 -7.43 8.42 24.06
C THR A 330 -6.22 8.03 24.92
N GLY A 331 -5.70 6.80 24.78
CA GLY A 331 -4.53 6.31 25.49
C GLY A 331 -3.23 6.47 24.68
N ALA A 332 -2.09 6.08 25.27
CA ALA A 332 -0.78 6.28 24.64
C ALA A 332 -0.65 5.57 23.28
N GLN A 333 -0.93 4.26 23.23
CA GLN A 333 -0.82 3.50 21.98
C GLN A 333 -1.85 3.99 20.94
N GLY A 334 -3.15 3.95 21.30
CA GLY A 334 -4.23 4.30 20.39
C GLY A 334 -4.13 5.75 19.90
N GLY A 335 -3.78 6.70 20.78
CA GLY A 335 -3.54 8.09 20.41
C GLY A 335 -2.37 8.25 19.44
N GLY A 336 -1.28 7.48 19.63
CA GLY A 336 -0.18 7.42 18.67
C GLY A 336 -0.61 6.90 17.31
N VAL A 337 -1.48 5.88 17.27
CA VAL A 337 -2.07 5.39 16.02
C VAL A 337 -2.96 6.44 15.37
N VAL A 338 -3.82 7.13 16.13
CA VAL A 338 -4.66 8.22 15.62
C VAL A 338 -3.81 9.32 14.99
N ASN A 339 -2.74 9.74 15.66
CA ASN A 339 -1.89 10.86 15.22
C ASN A 339 -1.26 10.65 13.84
N VAL A 340 -0.92 9.40 13.50
CA VAL A 340 -0.36 9.02 12.19
C VAL A 340 -1.46 8.70 11.20
N MET A 341 -2.44 7.87 11.59
CA MET A 341 -3.47 7.39 10.66
C MET A 341 -4.39 8.52 10.18
N LYS A 342 -4.67 9.55 11.00
CA LYS A 342 -5.48 10.70 10.57
C LYS A 342 -4.81 11.52 9.46
N LYS A 343 -3.50 11.36 9.27
CA LYS A 343 -2.69 12.01 8.23
C LYS A 343 -2.32 11.04 7.10
N THR A 344 -2.74 9.78 7.18
CA THR A 344 -2.35 8.75 6.21
C THR A 344 -3.33 8.77 5.03
N PRO A 345 -2.86 9.01 3.78
CA PRO A 345 -3.72 9.01 2.61
C PRO A 345 -4.48 7.70 2.45
N GLY A 346 -5.75 7.78 2.03
CA GLY A 346 -6.60 6.61 1.84
C GLY A 346 -7.20 6.03 3.13
N TRP A 347 -6.97 6.64 4.30
CA TRP A 347 -7.54 6.19 5.57
C TRP A 347 -8.38 7.29 6.26
N LYS A 348 -9.48 6.85 6.88
CA LYS A 348 -10.25 7.61 7.88
C LYS A 348 -10.10 6.95 9.24
N VAL A 349 -10.10 7.75 10.30
CA VAL A 349 -9.97 7.25 11.66
C VAL A 349 -11.31 7.27 12.37
N ARG A 350 -11.67 6.13 12.95
CA ARG A 350 -12.76 6.00 13.92
C ARG A 350 -12.18 5.71 15.30
N ALA A 351 -12.17 6.72 16.16
CA ALA A 351 -11.75 6.60 17.56
C ALA A 351 -12.89 5.99 18.39
N VAL A 352 -12.64 4.79 18.95
CA VAL A 352 -13.60 4.08 19.80
C VAL A 352 -13.30 4.40 21.26
N THR A 353 -14.29 4.97 21.97
CA THR A 353 -14.17 5.35 23.39
C THR A 353 -15.43 5.02 24.19
N ARG A 354 -15.28 4.81 25.50
CA ARG A 354 -16.43 4.64 26.43
C ARG A 354 -17.19 5.96 26.65
N ASN A 355 -16.48 7.09 26.58
CA ASN A 355 -17.03 8.41 26.87
C ASN A 355 -16.68 9.43 25.76
N PRO A 356 -17.52 9.56 24.72
CA PRO A 356 -17.35 10.56 23.66
C PRO A 356 -17.35 12.00 24.16
N GLU A 357 -17.93 12.26 25.33
CA GLU A 357 -18.05 13.61 25.90
C GLU A 357 -16.83 14.05 26.70
N SER A 358 -15.86 13.15 26.90
CA SER A 358 -14.61 13.48 27.57
C SER A 358 -13.80 14.51 26.79
N GLU A 359 -13.03 15.32 27.51
CA GLU A 359 -12.20 16.36 26.90
C GLU A 359 -11.21 15.79 25.87
N ALA A 360 -10.59 14.64 26.18
CA ALA A 360 -9.71 13.94 25.24
C ALA A 360 -10.44 13.51 23.96
N ALA A 361 -11.67 13.00 24.05
CA ALA A 361 -12.46 12.61 22.89
C ALA A 361 -12.88 13.83 22.05
N LYS A 362 -13.25 14.94 22.70
CA LYS A 362 -13.55 16.21 22.02
C LYS A 362 -12.33 16.76 21.27
N GLN A 363 -11.15 16.66 21.86
CA GLN A 363 -9.90 17.05 21.21
C GLN A 363 -9.58 16.20 19.99
N LEU A 364 -9.85 14.89 20.02
CA LEU A 364 -9.68 14.02 18.84
C LEU A 364 -10.58 14.46 17.68
N ALA A 365 -11.83 14.84 17.97
CA ALA A 365 -12.80 15.26 16.95
C ALA A 365 -12.63 16.72 16.48
N ALA A 366 -11.80 17.53 17.15
CA ALA A 366 -11.81 18.98 17.03
C ALA A 366 -11.51 19.50 15.61
N ASP A 367 -10.66 18.81 14.85
CA ASP A 367 -10.28 19.19 13.48
C ASP A 367 -11.14 18.50 12.40
N GLY A 368 -12.15 17.70 12.80
CA GLY A 368 -13.03 16.97 11.89
C GLY A 368 -12.38 15.76 11.19
N SER A 369 -11.11 15.44 11.47
CA SER A 369 -10.39 14.32 10.84
C SER A 369 -10.64 12.96 11.48
N VAL A 370 -11.25 12.93 12.67
CA VAL A 370 -11.51 11.71 13.44
C VAL A 370 -12.99 11.61 13.80
N GLU A 371 -13.61 10.49 13.42
CA GLU A 371 -14.93 10.12 13.90
C GLU A 371 -14.81 9.52 15.31
N VAL A 372 -15.56 10.04 16.27
CA VAL A 372 -15.57 9.49 17.64
C VAL A 372 -16.85 8.70 17.84
N VAL A 373 -16.71 7.41 18.18
CA VAL A 373 -17.84 6.51 18.43
C VAL A 373 -17.79 5.95 19.85
N ARG A 374 -18.99 5.73 20.40
CA ARG A 374 -19.14 5.10 21.71
C ARG A 374 -19.12 3.58 21.58
N ALA A 375 -18.26 2.91 22.33
CA ALA A 375 -18.38 1.48 22.63
C ALA A 375 -17.72 1.13 23.95
N ASP A 376 -18.12 -0.01 24.53
CA ASP A 376 -17.57 -0.54 25.76
C ASP A 376 -16.98 -1.94 25.52
N TRP A 377 -15.78 -2.20 26.05
CA TRP A 377 -15.11 -3.49 25.89
C TRP A 377 -15.84 -4.65 26.59
N ASN A 378 -16.74 -4.36 27.53
CA ASN A 378 -17.60 -5.35 28.16
C ASN A 378 -18.89 -5.64 27.36
N ASP A 379 -19.20 -4.83 26.34
CA ASP A 379 -20.39 -4.97 25.51
C ASP A 379 -19.99 -5.25 24.06
N GLU A 380 -19.91 -6.54 23.72
CA GLU A 380 -19.56 -7.01 22.38
C GLU A 380 -20.51 -6.45 21.30
N ALA A 381 -21.80 -6.25 21.59
CA ALA A 381 -22.73 -5.68 20.62
C ALA A 381 -22.42 -4.23 20.31
N SER A 382 -21.99 -3.45 21.31
CA SER A 382 -21.51 -2.08 21.09
C SER A 382 -20.25 -2.04 20.23
N LEU A 383 -19.35 -3.02 20.37
CA LEU A 383 -18.14 -3.13 19.55
C LEU A 383 -18.44 -3.52 18.12
N VAL A 384 -19.36 -4.49 17.90
CA VAL A 384 -19.82 -4.86 16.55
C VAL A 384 -20.35 -3.63 15.83
N LYS A 385 -21.18 -2.82 16.51
CA LYS A 385 -21.69 -1.56 15.96
C LYS A 385 -20.57 -0.56 15.65
N ALA A 386 -19.61 -0.40 16.56
CA ALA A 386 -18.48 0.50 16.34
C ALA A 386 -17.58 0.06 15.16
N PHE A 387 -17.53 -1.23 14.86
CA PHE A 387 -16.76 -1.80 13.76
C PHE A 387 -17.54 -1.91 12.44
N GLU A 388 -18.76 -1.39 12.35
CA GLU A 388 -19.53 -1.40 11.08
C GLU A 388 -18.80 -0.62 9.98
N GLY A 389 -18.56 -1.27 8.83
CA GLY A 389 -17.94 -0.66 7.65
C GLY A 389 -16.44 -0.37 7.79
N VAL A 390 -15.78 -0.84 8.85
CA VAL A 390 -14.33 -0.65 9.02
C VAL A 390 -13.57 -1.70 8.21
N ALA A 391 -12.45 -1.27 7.61
CA ALA A 391 -11.53 -2.14 6.88
C ALA A 391 -10.39 -2.65 7.78
N ALA A 392 -10.06 -1.90 8.84
CA ALA A 392 -9.09 -2.34 9.83
C ALA A 392 -9.53 -2.02 11.25
N VAL A 393 -9.03 -2.80 12.21
CA VAL A 393 -9.18 -2.53 13.64
C VAL A 393 -7.82 -2.59 14.32
N PHE A 394 -7.42 -1.50 14.97
CA PHE A 394 -6.38 -1.52 15.99
C PHE A 394 -7.03 -1.78 17.36
N ALA A 395 -6.77 -2.98 17.88
CA ALA A 395 -7.30 -3.46 19.14
C ALA A 395 -6.23 -3.42 20.24
N VAL A 396 -6.55 -2.75 21.34
CA VAL A 396 -5.72 -2.69 22.54
C VAL A 396 -6.61 -2.78 23.78
N SER A 397 -6.11 -3.45 24.79
CA SER A 397 -6.72 -3.60 26.12
C SER A 397 -5.77 -3.10 27.20
N ASN A 398 -6.31 -2.79 28.39
CA ASN A 398 -5.59 -2.12 29.46
C ASN A 398 -5.75 -2.81 30.83
N TRP A 399 -4.94 -3.84 31.06
CA TRP A 399 -4.86 -4.58 32.31
C TRP A 399 -4.60 -3.69 33.54
N TRP A 400 -3.76 -2.65 33.40
CA TRP A 400 -3.36 -1.76 34.49
C TRP A 400 -4.53 -0.95 35.05
N GLU A 401 -5.52 -0.61 34.23
CA GLU A 401 -6.74 0.08 34.70
C GLU A 401 -7.48 -0.75 35.75
N SER A 402 -7.61 -2.06 35.51
CA SER A 402 -8.26 -3.00 36.43
C SER A 402 -7.46 -3.13 37.73
N LEU A 403 -6.13 -3.27 37.64
CA LEU A 403 -5.28 -3.34 38.82
C LEU A 403 -5.41 -2.08 39.69
N PHE A 404 -5.31 -0.90 39.07
CA PHE A 404 -5.43 0.38 39.79
C PHE A 404 -6.85 0.69 40.27
N SER A 405 -7.87 -0.03 39.76
CA SER A 405 -9.23 -0.01 40.31
C SER A 405 -9.40 -0.90 41.57
N GLY A 406 -8.33 -1.57 42.01
CA GLY A 406 -8.29 -2.38 43.23
C GLY A 406 -8.50 -3.88 43.00
N LYS A 407 -8.45 -4.36 41.77
CA LYS A 407 -8.50 -5.80 41.45
C LYS A 407 -7.15 -6.45 41.70
N SER A 408 -7.15 -7.75 41.97
CA SER A 408 -5.90 -8.52 42.01
C SER A 408 -5.27 -8.64 40.62
N GLN A 409 -4.01 -9.10 40.58
CA GLN A 409 -3.29 -9.36 39.33
C GLN A 409 -4.01 -10.37 38.43
N TRP A 410 -4.59 -11.43 39.02
CA TRP A 410 -5.30 -12.48 38.29
C TRP A 410 -6.69 -12.06 37.85
N GLU A 411 -7.47 -11.41 38.70
CA GLU A 411 -8.77 -10.85 38.29
C GLU A 411 -8.61 -9.81 37.18
N SER A 412 -7.55 -8.99 37.24
CA SER A 412 -7.22 -8.06 36.15
C SER A 412 -6.87 -8.81 34.86
N GLY A 413 -6.20 -9.97 34.98
CA GLY A 413 -5.92 -10.87 33.86
C GLY A 413 -7.19 -11.41 33.22
N ASP A 414 -8.12 -11.91 34.03
CA ASP A 414 -9.40 -12.45 33.54
C ASP A 414 -10.22 -11.36 32.80
N ILE A 415 -10.22 -10.13 33.31
CA ILE A 415 -10.84 -8.97 32.65
C ILE A 415 -10.14 -8.65 31.33
N GLU A 416 -8.81 -8.61 31.33
CA GLU A 416 -7.99 -8.33 30.14
C GLU A 416 -8.25 -9.32 29.01
N GLU A 417 -8.27 -10.61 29.31
CA GLU A 417 -8.54 -11.66 28.34
C GLU A 417 -9.99 -11.60 27.84
N SER A 418 -10.95 -11.31 28.74
CA SER A 418 -12.35 -11.08 28.36
C SER A 418 -12.50 -9.90 27.40
N HIS A 419 -11.88 -8.76 27.68
CA HIS A 419 -11.88 -7.57 26.82
C HIS A 419 -11.23 -7.84 25.47
N GLY A 420 -10.05 -8.47 25.47
CA GLY A 420 -9.36 -8.84 24.23
C GLY A 420 -10.19 -9.77 23.35
N MET A 421 -10.84 -10.77 23.94
CA MET A 421 -11.69 -11.68 23.19
C MET A 421 -13.02 -11.06 22.73
N ASN A 422 -13.60 -10.11 23.48
CA ASN A 422 -14.75 -9.33 23.01
C ASN A 422 -14.38 -8.50 21.78
N LEU A 423 -13.23 -7.83 21.80
CA LEU A 423 -12.70 -7.08 20.66
C LEU A 423 -12.48 -7.99 19.44
N ALA A 424 -11.86 -9.15 19.64
CA ALA A 424 -11.61 -10.11 18.58
C ALA A 424 -12.92 -10.68 18.00
N ARG A 425 -13.87 -11.10 18.84
CA ARG A 425 -15.18 -11.61 18.37
C ARG A 425 -15.98 -10.55 17.62
N ALA A 426 -15.97 -9.31 18.09
CA ALA A 426 -16.62 -8.21 17.38
C ALA A 426 -15.97 -7.98 16.01
N ALA A 427 -14.64 -7.96 15.94
CA ALA A 427 -13.90 -7.83 14.68
C ALA A 427 -14.16 -9.01 13.72
N ALA A 428 -14.24 -10.25 14.24
CA ALA A 428 -14.56 -11.43 13.44
C ALA A 428 -15.97 -11.36 12.82
N LYS A 429 -16.90 -10.65 13.45
CA LYS A 429 -18.27 -10.42 12.95
C LYS A 429 -18.35 -9.30 11.91
N THR A 430 -17.29 -8.53 11.69
CA THR A 430 -17.25 -7.43 10.72
C THR A 430 -16.94 -7.96 9.31
N PRO A 431 -17.91 -7.95 8.36
CA PRO A 431 -17.71 -8.55 7.04
C PRO A 431 -16.70 -7.78 6.18
N THR A 432 -16.60 -6.46 6.38
CA THR A 432 -15.70 -5.56 5.66
C THR A 432 -14.26 -5.57 6.19
N LEU A 433 -13.99 -6.29 7.27
CA LEU A 433 -12.69 -6.24 7.93
C LEU A 433 -11.63 -6.95 7.07
N GLU A 434 -10.63 -6.21 6.64
CA GLU A 434 -9.48 -6.69 5.88
C GLU A 434 -8.30 -7.04 6.79
N HIS A 435 -8.10 -6.31 7.90
CA HIS A 435 -6.94 -6.48 8.77
C HIS A 435 -7.27 -6.24 10.25
N TYR A 436 -6.90 -7.18 11.12
CA TYR A 436 -6.98 -7.02 12.57
C TYR A 436 -5.58 -6.83 13.17
N LEU A 437 -5.34 -5.76 13.92
CA LEU A 437 -4.07 -5.49 14.57
C LEU A 437 -4.26 -5.59 16.08
N TRP A 438 -3.62 -6.59 16.71
CA TRP A 438 -3.79 -6.87 18.13
C TRP A 438 -2.55 -6.45 18.93
N SER A 439 -2.72 -5.56 19.91
CA SER A 439 -1.67 -5.14 20.83
C SER A 439 -1.46 -6.16 21.95
N THR A 440 -0.34 -6.87 21.90
CA THR A 440 -0.09 -8.03 22.75
C THR A 440 1.35 -8.08 23.28
N GLN A 441 1.65 -9.12 24.06
CA GLN A 441 2.91 -9.35 24.77
C GLN A 441 3.24 -10.86 24.78
N PRO A 442 4.51 -11.23 24.97
CA PRO A 442 4.91 -12.63 25.11
C PRO A 442 4.40 -13.25 26.42
N SER A 443 4.29 -14.59 26.47
CA SER A 443 3.91 -15.30 27.69
C SER A 443 5.13 -15.74 28.49
N SER A 444 5.30 -15.14 29.67
CA SER A 444 6.31 -15.58 30.65
C SER A 444 6.02 -16.99 31.19
N LYS A 445 4.73 -17.29 31.44
CA LYS A 445 4.26 -18.57 31.92
C LYS A 445 4.60 -19.71 30.97
N ARG A 446 4.34 -19.54 29.67
CA ARG A 446 4.70 -20.55 28.66
C ARG A 446 6.20 -20.68 28.51
N GLN A 447 6.92 -19.55 28.44
CA GLN A 447 8.37 -19.53 28.27
C GLN A 447 9.11 -20.26 29.40
N PHE A 448 8.63 -20.11 30.64
CA PHE A 448 9.27 -20.67 31.83
C PHE A 448 8.51 -21.85 32.44
N SER A 449 7.58 -22.47 31.69
CA SER A 449 6.80 -23.63 32.14
C SER A 449 6.14 -23.42 33.51
N GLY A 450 5.57 -22.23 33.74
CA GLY A 450 4.89 -21.83 34.97
C GLY A 450 5.79 -21.42 36.13
N LYS A 451 7.12 -21.39 35.95
CA LYS A 451 8.05 -20.96 37.02
C LYS A 451 8.14 -19.45 37.21
N LEU A 452 7.71 -18.69 36.21
CA LEU A 452 7.55 -17.25 36.24
C LEU A 452 6.20 -16.94 35.58
N GLU A 453 5.41 -16.10 36.23
CA GLU A 453 4.13 -15.64 35.69
C GLU A 453 4.06 -14.12 35.84
N THR A 454 3.66 -13.45 34.78
CA THR A 454 3.53 -11.99 34.65
C THR A 454 2.15 -11.72 34.04
N PRO A 455 1.08 -11.66 34.86
CA PRO A 455 -0.30 -11.66 34.39
C PRO A 455 -0.61 -10.66 33.28
N HIS A 456 -0.11 -9.42 33.34
CA HIS A 456 -0.42 -8.43 32.31
C HIS A 456 0.13 -8.81 30.93
N MET A 457 1.18 -9.65 30.88
CA MET A 457 1.74 -10.18 29.65
C MET A 457 1.10 -11.51 29.28
N ASP A 458 0.97 -12.42 30.24
CA ASP A 458 0.47 -13.77 30.02
C ASP A 458 -0.98 -13.80 29.53
N TYR A 459 -1.85 -12.95 30.09
CA TYR A 459 -3.25 -12.90 29.66
C TYR A 459 -3.42 -12.26 28.28
N LYS A 460 -2.58 -11.28 27.90
CA LYS A 460 -2.54 -10.79 26.51
C LYS A 460 -2.11 -11.90 25.55
N ALA A 461 -1.09 -12.67 25.94
CA ALA A 461 -0.59 -13.80 25.19
C ALA A 461 -1.59 -14.97 25.11
N ASN A 462 -2.54 -15.09 26.06
CA ASN A 462 -3.66 -16.03 25.98
C ASN A 462 -4.65 -15.61 24.90
N VAL A 463 -4.94 -14.30 24.77
CA VAL A 463 -5.80 -13.78 23.70
C VAL A 463 -5.23 -14.18 22.33
N ASP A 464 -3.92 -14.11 22.13
CA ASP A 464 -3.29 -14.57 20.88
C ASP A 464 -3.62 -16.04 20.58
N ALA A 465 -3.43 -16.91 21.57
CA ALA A 465 -3.67 -18.34 21.44
C ALA A 465 -5.16 -18.62 21.16
N ARG A 466 -6.06 -17.88 21.80
CA ARG A 466 -7.50 -18.00 21.62
C ARG A 466 -7.98 -17.45 20.30
N ILE A 467 -7.43 -16.34 19.78
CA ILE A 467 -7.71 -15.88 18.41
C ILE A 467 -7.34 -16.98 17.41
N LYS A 468 -6.15 -17.57 17.56
CA LYS A 468 -5.68 -18.65 16.67
C LYS A 468 -6.54 -19.91 16.75
N ALA A 469 -7.01 -20.28 17.95
CA ALA A 469 -7.78 -21.51 18.17
C ALA A 469 -9.28 -21.36 17.90
N GLU A 470 -9.89 -20.26 18.34
CA GLU A 470 -11.35 -20.05 18.35
C GLU A 470 -11.83 -19.23 17.14
N LEU A 471 -10.97 -18.39 16.54
CA LEU A 471 -11.31 -17.45 15.46
C LEU A 471 -10.34 -17.57 14.26
N PRO A 472 -10.20 -18.75 13.63
CA PRO A 472 -9.16 -19.00 12.62
C PRO A 472 -9.23 -18.04 11.42
N GLU A 473 -10.43 -17.66 10.97
CA GLU A 473 -10.58 -16.71 9.86
C GLU A 473 -10.14 -15.29 10.23
N LEU A 474 -10.31 -14.87 11.50
CA LEU A 474 -9.74 -13.62 11.99
C LEU A 474 -8.22 -13.74 12.10
N ALA A 475 -7.73 -14.86 12.63
CA ALA A 475 -6.30 -15.11 12.80
C ALA A 475 -5.54 -15.01 11.47
N ARG A 476 -6.12 -15.47 10.36
CA ARG A 476 -5.55 -15.40 9.00
C ARG A 476 -5.33 -13.99 8.48
N LYS A 477 -5.97 -12.98 9.07
CA LYS A 477 -5.82 -11.55 8.75
C LYS A 477 -5.37 -10.73 9.95
N THR A 478 -4.81 -11.38 10.98
CA THR A 478 -4.33 -10.73 12.20
C THR A 478 -2.84 -10.49 12.14
N THR A 479 -2.38 -9.30 12.54
CA THR A 479 -0.98 -9.05 12.90
C THR A 479 -0.90 -8.73 14.39
N TYR A 480 0.07 -9.33 15.06
CA TYR A 480 0.28 -9.22 16.50
C TYR A 480 1.37 -8.19 16.77
N LEU A 481 1.05 -7.09 17.45
CA LEU A 481 1.98 -6.00 17.73
C LEU A 481 2.59 -6.17 19.12
N TYR A 482 3.88 -6.50 19.17
CA TYR A 482 4.65 -6.61 20.41
C TYR A 482 5.33 -5.28 20.73
N PHE A 483 4.76 -4.58 21.69
CA PHE A 483 5.27 -3.29 22.15
C PHE A 483 6.42 -3.45 23.15
N GLY A 484 7.53 -2.75 22.90
CA GLY A 484 8.61 -2.59 23.86
C GLY A 484 8.25 -1.65 25.01
N TYR A 485 9.21 -1.40 25.91
CA TYR A 485 9.10 -0.45 27.01
C TYR A 485 8.96 1.00 26.52
N TYR A 486 8.14 1.80 27.21
CA TYR A 486 7.84 3.18 26.83
C TYR A 486 8.76 4.14 27.58
N PRO A 487 9.63 4.90 26.90
CA PRO A 487 10.45 5.92 27.56
C PRO A 487 9.61 6.96 28.32
N GLN A 488 8.38 7.24 27.86
CA GLN A 488 7.41 8.13 28.53
C GLN A 488 7.05 7.66 29.94
N ASN A 489 7.20 6.38 30.28
CA ASN A 489 6.98 5.90 31.64
C ASN A 489 7.90 6.60 32.64
N MET A 490 9.08 7.06 32.21
CA MET A 490 9.99 7.83 33.06
C MET A 490 9.45 9.22 33.43
N ALA A 491 8.50 9.76 32.66
CA ALA A 491 7.84 11.04 32.94
C ALA A 491 6.49 10.86 33.66
N TYR A 492 5.71 9.83 33.32
CA TYR A 492 4.31 9.73 33.74
C TYR A 492 4.03 8.62 34.75
N PHE A 493 4.86 7.57 34.80
CA PHE A 493 4.58 6.42 35.66
C PHE A 493 5.33 6.54 36.98
N PRO A 494 4.64 6.71 38.14
CA PRO A 494 5.30 7.01 39.41
C PRO A 494 6.39 6.00 39.81
N LEU A 495 6.17 4.71 39.53
CA LEU A 495 7.11 3.63 39.84
C LEU A 495 8.40 3.68 38.99
N LEU A 496 8.42 4.47 37.91
CA LEU A 496 9.51 4.55 36.95
C LEU A 496 10.07 5.97 36.84
N LYS A 497 9.75 6.87 37.78
CA LYS A 497 10.28 8.23 37.77
C LYS A 497 11.74 8.28 38.23
N PRO A 498 12.62 9.03 37.55
CA PRO A 498 14.08 8.98 37.73
C PRO A 498 14.68 9.81 38.89
N PHE A 499 13.88 10.45 39.75
CA PHE A 499 14.41 11.24 40.89
C PHE A 499 15.18 10.38 41.90
N GLU A 500 14.76 9.11 42.07
CA GLU A 500 15.54 8.02 42.63
C GLU A 500 15.09 6.76 41.86
N TYR A 501 15.81 6.37 40.79
CA TYR A 501 15.40 5.26 39.93
C TYR A 501 15.73 3.92 40.59
N ILE A 502 15.01 3.65 41.67
CA ILE A 502 15.03 2.38 42.38
C ILE A 502 14.33 1.37 41.48
N LEU A 503 14.89 0.19 41.27
CA LEU A 503 14.29 -0.88 40.45
C LEU A 503 14.56 -2.26 41.06
N ALA A 504 13.65 -3.19 40.82
CA ALA A 504 13.79 -4.61 41.20
C ALA A 504 14.52 -5.44 40.15
N THR A 505 15.50 -4.86 39.46
CA THR A 505 16.19 -5.51 38.32
C THR A 505 17.65 -5.14 38.28
N ASP A 506 18.48 -6.00 37.69
CA ASP A 506 19.87 -5.69 37.40
C ASP A 506 19.96 -4.42 36.53
N PRO A 507 20.69 -3.37 36.93
CA PRO A 507 20.86 -2.15 36.12
C PRO A 507 21.42 -2.42 34.72
N GLN A 508 22.14 -3.53 34.52
CA GLN A 508 22.68 -3.97 33.24
C GLN A 508 21.70 -4.80 32.41
N ALA A 509 20.54 -5.19 32.97
CA ALA A 509 19.50 -5.88 32.24
C ALA A 509 18.99 -5.01 31.09
N LYS A 510 18.91 -5.59 29.88
CA LYS A 510 18.50 -4.89 28.67
C LYS A 510 17.02 -5.08 28.38
N ILE A 511 16.36 -4.01 27.97
CA ILE A 511 14.96 -4.00 27.54
C ILE A 511 14.83 -3.41 26.13
N LEU A 512 13.84 -3.88 25.38
CA LEU A 512 13.49 -3.28 24.10
C LEU A 512 12.69 -2.01 24.32
N LEU A 513 12.99 -0.96 23.57
CA LEU A 513 12.38 0.36 23.69
C LEU A 513 11.49 0.65 22.49
N ALA A 514 10.23 0.98 22.76
CA ALA A 514 9.25 1.33 21.72
C ALA A 514 9.44 2.75 21.16
N GLY A 515 10.25 3.60 21.83
CA GLY A 515 10.47 4.99 21.44
C GLY A 515 9.25 5.89 21.68
N ASP A 516 9.00 6.84 20.78
CA ASP A 516 7.91 7.80 20.98
C ASP A 516 6.52 7.19 20.73
N MET A 517 5.81 6.85 21.81
CA MET A 517 4.45 6.32 21.78
C MET A 517 3.40 7.27 21.19
N THR A 518 3.73 8.55 21.01
CA THR A 518 2.82 9.49 20.33
C THR A 518 2.86 9.38 18.81
N VAL A 519 3.82 8.64 18.24
CA VAL A 519 4.03 8.50 16.79
C VAL A 519 4.34 7.05 16.36
N ASN A 520 5.29 6.38 17.00
CA ASN A 520 5.78 5.06 16.58
C ASN A 520 4.69 3.99 16.45
N PRO A 521 3.70 3.86 17.37
CA PRO A 521 2.61 2.89 17.19
C PRO A 521 1.88 3.09 15.86
N GLY A 522 1.65 4.34 15.48
CA GLY A 522 0.99 4.68 14.22
C GLY A 522 1.83 4.39 12.98
N ILE A 523 3.15 4.56 13.04
CA ILE A 523 4.07 4.19 11.95
C ILE A 523 4.00 2.68 11.70
N TRP A 524 4.03 1.87 12.77
CA TRP A 524 3.90 0.42 12.65
C TRP A 524 2.55 0.01 12.09
N VAL A 525 1.46 0.57 12.60
CA VAL A 525 0.11 0.28 12.09
C VAL A 525 -0.01 0.65 10.61
N ARG A 526 0.45 1.86 10.22
CA ARG A 526 0.44 2.31 8.82
C ARG A 526 1.19 1.34 7.92
N GLN A 527 2.40 0.93 8.32
CA GLN A 527 3.21 0.04 7.48
C GLN A 527 2.68 -1.40 7.46
N VAL A 528 2.21 -1.94 8.59
CA VAL A 528 1.55 -3.26 8.62
C VAL A 528 0.35 -3.30 7.67
N LEU A 529 -0.46 -2.24 7.64
CA LEU A 529 -1.59 -2.12 6.72
C LEU A 529 -1.15 -2.00 5.25
N ALA A 530 -0.04 -1.30 4.98
CA ALA A 530 0.51 -1.14 3.64
C ALA A 530 1.14 -2.43 3.10
N THR A 531 1.86 -3.18 3.95
CA THR A 531 2.44 -4.49 3.62
C THR A 531 1.35 -5.56 3.38
N GLY A 532 0.18 -5.38 3.99
CA GLY A 532 -0.98 -6.24 3.76
C GLY A 532 -0.73 -7.70 4.15
N SER A 533 -0.98 -8.62 3.23
CA SER A 533 -0.98 -10.07 3.52
C SER A 533 0.37 -10.63 3.97
N ALA A 534 1.48 -9.96 3.67
CA ALA A 534 2.80 -10.37 4.17
C ALA A 534 2.93 -10.26 5.70
N ALA A 535 2.14 -9.38 6.35
CA ALA A 535 2.13 -9.22 7.80
C ALA A 535 1.13 -10.17 8.50
N PHE A 536 0.30 -10.91 7.75
CA PHE A 536 -0.74 -11.76 8.32
C PHE A 536 -0.13 -12.95 9.08
N GLY A 537 -0.64 -13.19 10.28
CA GLY A 537 -0.17 -14.23 11.20
C GLY A 537 1.18 -13.93 11.85
N LYS A 538 1.84 -12.81 11.51
CA LYS A 538 3.17 -12.43 12.02
C LYS A 538 3.08 -11.59 13.29
N TYR A 539 4.18 -11.62 14.05
CA TYR A 539 4.46 -10.71 15.15
C TYR A 539 5.32 -9.55 14.66
N ALA A 540 4.82 -8.32 14.76
CA ALA A 540 5.62 -7.12 14.49
C ALA A 540 6.12 -6.53 15.82
N ARG A 541 7.44 -6.36 15.94
CA ARG A 541 8.07 -5.76 17.13
C ARG A 541 8.00 -4.25 17.01
N VAL A 542 7.18 -3.60 17.83
CA VAL A 542 7.17 -2.14 17.98
C VAL A 542 8.28 -1.76 18.97
N ALA A 543 9.51 -1.86 18.49
CA ALA A 543 10.74 -1.56 19.22
C ALA A 543 11.87 -1.14 18.26
N LEU A 544 12.68 -0.18 18.70
CA LEU A 544 13.78 0.41 17.93
C LEU A 544 15.15 0.05 18.49
N GLU A 545 15.24 0.04 19.81
CA GLU A 545 16.50 0.06 20.54
C GLU A 545 16.47 -0.98 21.65
N ARG A 546 17.65 -1.46 22.03
CA ARG A 546 17.84 -2.40 23.13
C ARG A 546 18.88 -1.88 24.09
N TRP A 547 18.42 -1.26 25.18
CA TRP A 547 19.30 -0.60 26.15
C TRP A 547 19.11 -1.21 27.53
N SER A 548 20.15 -1.11 28.34
CA SER A 548 20.10 -1.37 29.77
C SER A 548 19.42 -0.24 30.53
N PHE A 549 18.89 -0.54 31.71
CA PHE A 549 18.33 0.49 32.60
C PHE A 549 19.38 1.54 32.98
N GLN A 550 20.65 1.13 33.11
CA GLN A 550 21.76 2.07 33.33
C GLN A 550 21.98 2.99 32.13
N GLU A 551 22.06 2.46 30.89
CA GLU A 551 22.21 3.29 29.68
C GLU A 551 21.06 4.29 29.52
N MET A 552 19.81 3.87 29.80
CA MET A 552 18.64 4.75 29.80
C MET A 552 18.78 5.88 30.83
N MET A 553 19.25 5.56 32.04
CA MET A 553 19.42 6.54 33.11
C MET A 553 20.53 7.54 32.79
N ASP A 554 21.68 7.05 32.32
CA ASP A 554 22.82 7.89 31.95
C ASP A 554 22.42 8.88 30.86
N LYS A 555 21.72 8.39 29.82
CA LYS A 555 21.22 9.24 28.73
C LYS A 555 20.15 10.22 29.22
N TRP A 556 19.25 9.80 30.12
CA TRP A 556 18.27 10.70 30.72
C TRP A 556 18.95 11.83 31.51
N SER A 557 19.97 11.51 32.31
CA SER A 557 20.77 12.48 33.05
C SER A 557 21.51 13.45 32.14
N GLU A 558 22.12 12.95 31.07
CA GLU A 558 22.78 13.76 30.05
C GLU A 558 21.80 14.78 29.42
N ILE A 559 20.59 14.34 29.05
CA ILE A 559 19.61 15.18 28.36
C ILE A 559 18.99 16.23 29.30
N THR A 560 18.66 15.83 30.53
CA THR A 560 17.93 16.69 31.48
C THR A 560 18.85 17.56 32.32
N GLY A 561 20.14 17.23 32.40
CA GLY A 561 21.08 17.85 33.34
C GLY A 561 20.83 17.47 34.81
N LYS A 562 19.92 16.53 35.07
CA LYS A 562 19.57 16.08 36.44
C LYS A 562 20.35 14.83 36.81
N ARG A 563 20.69 14.70 38.09
CA ARG A 563 21.36 13.51 38.60
C ARG A 563 20.36 12.37 38.71
N GLY A 564 20.52 11.35 37.88
CA GLY A 564 19.81 10.09 37.91
C GLY A 564 20.74 8.99 38.42
N VAL A 565 20.20 8.08 39.24
CA VAL A 565 20.94 6.93 39.76
C VAL A 565 20.01 5.73 39.71
N VAL A 566 20.50 4.62 39.17
CA VAL A 566 19.81 3.33 39.23
C VAL A 566 20.19 2.62 40.52
N ILE A 567 19.21 2.31 41.38
CA ILE A 567 19.42 1.58 42.62
C ILE A 567 18.70 0.24 42.53
N GLN A 568 19.44 -0.85 42.45
CA GLN A 568 18.86 -2.18 42.50
C GLN A 568 18.42 -2.52 43.93
N VAL A 569 17.18 -2.96 44.07
CA VAL A 569 16.63 -3.53 45.32
C VAL A 569 16.08 -4.93 45.08
N SER A 570 15.84 -5.69 46.15
CA SER A 570 15.14 -6.97 46.01
C SER A 570 13.68 -6.76 45.63
N GLU A 571 13.08 -7.77 44.96
CA GLU A 571 11.65 -7.81 44.66
C GLU A 571 10.79 -7.56 45.92
N GLU A 572 11.16 -8.15 47.07
CA GLU A 572 10.44 -7.97 48.33
C GLU A 572 10.46 -6.51 48.81
N VAL A 573 11.59 -5.82 48.68
CA VAL A 573 11.72 -4.40 49.05
C VAL A 573 10.91 -3.54 48.08
N TRP A 574 10.99 -3.84 46.78
CA TRP A 574 10.22 -3.13 45.75
C TRP A 574 8.71 -3.26 45.92
N ALA A 575 8.24 -4.48 46.21
CA ALA A 575 6.83 -4.75 46.50
C ALA A 575 6.34 -4.02 47.75
N LYS A 576 7.19 -3.76 48.74
CA LYS A 576 6.83 -2.94 49.92
C LYS A 576 6.60 -1.47 49.56
N PHE A 577 7.32 -0.92 48.58
CA PHE A 577 7.12 0.46 48.12
C PHE A 577 5.85 0.61 47.28
N TRP A 578 5.59 -0.37 46.40
CA TRP A 578 4.64 -0.19 45.30
C TRP A 578 3.52 -1.24 45.24
N GLY A 579 3.44 -2.12 46.23
CA GLY A 579 2.42 -3.15 46.34
C GLY A 579 2.41 -4.14 45.16
N THR A 580 1.20 -4.50 44.75
CA THR A 580 0.96 -5.44 43.63
C THR A 580 1.47 -4.91 42.30
N ALA A 581 1.37 -3.59 42.05
CA ALA A 581 1.91 -2.98 40.83
C ALA A 581 3.45 -3.07 40.78
N GLY A 582 4.11 -2.90 41.93
CA GLY A 582 5.55 -3.14 42.05
C GLY A 582 5.93 -4.58 41.74
N THR A 583 5.20 -5.52 42.34
CA THR A 583 5.41 -6.97 42.16
C THR A 583 5.27 -7.35 40.68
N GLU A 584 4.22 -6.87 40.01
CA GLU A 584 3.99 -7.12 38.58
C GLU A 584 5.15 -6.65 37.70
N LEU A 585 5.63 -5.41 37.93
CA LEU A 585 6.77 -4.87 37.18
C LEU A 585 8.08 -5.61 37.49
N ALA A 586 8.29 -6.02 38.74
CA ALA A 586 9.47 -6.81 39.09
C ALA A 586 9.51 -8.13 38.32
N TRP A 587 8.37 -8.81 38.18
CA TRP A 587 8.27 -10.04 37.38
C TRP A 587 8.47 -9.80 35.89
N GLN A 588 7.99 -8.68 35.34
CA GLN A 588 8.30 -8.28 33.97
C GLN A 588 9.80 -8.05 33.74
N PHE A 589 10.46 -7.33 34.65
CA PHE A 589 11.90 -7.11 34.53
C PHE A 589 12.66 -8.41 34.67
N LYS A 590 12.24 -9.27 35.61
CA LYS A 590 12.82 -10.60 35.77
C LYS A 590 12.68 -11.46 34.51
N PHE A 591 11.54 -11.35 33.83
CA PHE A 591 11.31 -12.03 32.56
C PHE A 591 12.32 -11.58 31.49
N GLY A 592 12.56 -10.28 31.36
CA GLY A 592 13.56 -9.71 30.44
C GLY A 592 15.02 -10.01 30.82
N GLU A 593 15.32 -10.24 32.10
CA GLU A 593 16.64 -10.73 32.54
C GLU A 593 16.89 -12.17 32.12
N LEU A 594 15.86 -13.02 32.22
CA LEU A 594 16.01 -14.46 32.06
C LEU A 594 15.94 -14.92 30.60
N CYS A 595 15.37 -14.12 29.71
CA CYS A 595 15.33 -14.42 28.28
C CYS A 595 15.29 -13.17 27.43
N ASP A 596 15.54 -13.35 26.14
CA ASP A 596 15.18 -12.36 25.13
C ASP A 596 13.86 -12.80 24.47
N PRO A 597 12.70 -12.38 25.01
CA PRO A 597 11.41 -12.83 24.49
C PRO A 597 11.04 -12.18 23.15
N TRP A 598 11.95 -11.35 22.62
CA TRP A 598 11.84 -10.69 21.33
C TRP A 598 12.96 -11.11 20.36
N ALA A 599 13.68 -12.20 20.68
CA ALA A 599 14.64 -12.81 19.77
C ALA A 599 13.94 -13.11 18.43
N PRO A 600 14.53 -12.72 17.29
CA PRO A 600 13.90 -12.92 16.00
C PRO A 600 13.72 -14.42 15.71
N THR A 601 12.52 -14.78 15.32
CA THR A 601 12.14 -16.10 14.81
C THR A 601 11.36 -15.90 13.52
N ASP A 602 11.09 -16.97 12.77
CA ASP A 602 10.31 -16.91 11.53
C ASP A 602 8.85 -16.44 11.76
N GLU A 603 8.39 -16.38 13.00
CA GLU A 603 7.08 -15.84 13.36
C GLU A 603 7.06 -14.30 13.38
N PHE A 604 8.23 -13.65 13.43
CA PHE A 604 8.34 -12.20 13.44
C PHE A 604 8.45 -11.60 12.04
N ILE A 605 8.02 -10.36 11.90
CA ILE A 605 8.30 -9.49 10.76
C ILE A 605 9.10 -8.27 11.26
N SER A 606 10.22 -7.98 10.63
CA SER A 606 11.12 -6.88 11.01
C SER A 606 10.59 -5.52 10.54
N PRO A 607 11.02 -4.41 11.17
CA PRO A 607 10.71 -3.06 10.67
C PRO A 607 11.15 -2.86 9.22
N GLU A 608 12.28 -3.45 8.82
CA GLU A 608 12.81 -3.38 7.47
C GLU A 608 11.91 -4.11 6.47
N GLU A 609 11.42 -5.31 6.82
CA GLU A 609 10.45 -6.08 6.00
C GLU A 609 9.08 -5.40 5.92
N LEU A 610 8.71 -4.61 6.92
CA LEU A 610 7.52 -3.75 6.88
C LEU A 610 7.74 -2.49 6.02
N GLY A 611 8.96 -2.18 5.60
CA GLY A 611 9.28 -0.94 4.88
C GLY A 611 9.22 0.31 5.77
N ILE A 612 9.50 0.17 7.07
CA ILE A 612 9.58 1.32 7.98
C ILE A 612 10.88 2.09 7.71
N ASP A 613 10.75 3.36 7.34
CA ASP A 613 11.88 4.28 7.22
C ASP A 613 12.42 4.64 8.62
N ALA A 614 13.70 4.35 8.84
CA ALA A 614 14.39 4.64 10.09
C ALA A 614 14.47 6.15 10.43
N SER A 615 14.21 7.03 9.47
CA SER A 615 14.15 8.48 9.70
C SER A 615 12.81 8.97 10.26
N GLU A 616 11.74 8.19 10.13
CA GLU A 616 10.41 8.55 10.64
C GLU A 616 10.21 8.19 12.11
N VAL A 617 10.97 7.21 12.60
CA VAL A 617 10.83 6.66 13.94
C VAL A 617 11.60 7.49 14.97
N VAL A 618 11.02 7.66 16.15
CA VAL A 618 11.64 8.44 17.22
C VAL A 618 12.11 7.51 18.33
N GLY A 619 13.43 7.44 18.52
CA GLY A 619 14.06 6.63 19.59
C GLY A 619 13.94 7.23 20.99
N PHE A 620 14.61 6.59 21.94
CA PHE A 620 14.65 6.98 23.36
C PHE A 620 15.11 8.42 23.54
N GLU A 621 16.25 8.78 22.94
CA GLU A 621 16.81 10.13 23.07
C GLU A 621 15.85 11.21 22.58
N GLY A 622 15.25 11.01 21.39
CA GLY A 622 14.26 11.93 20.84
C GLY A 622 13.06 12.11 21.77
N THR A 623 12.59 11.00 22.35
CA THR A 623 11.47 10.98 23.31
C THR A 623 11.81 11.76 24.58
N ILE A 624 12.94 11.48 25.23
CA ILE A 624 13.35 12.16 26.46
C ILE A 624 13.61 13.65 26.21
N ARG A 625 14.24 14.02 25.09
CA ARG A 625 14.40 15.44 24.70
C ARG A 625 13.04 16.13 24.53
N GLY A 626 12.07 15.45 23.91
CA GLY A 626 10.70 15.95 23.77
C GLY A 626 10.05 16.26 25.12
N LEU A 627 10.11 15.31 26.05
CA LEU A 627 9.56 15.43 27.40
C LEU A 627 10.27 16.49 28.25
N ALA A 628 11.59 16.60 28.13
CA ALA A 628 12.36 17.64 28.81
C ALA A 628 11.96 19.05 28.32
N ARG A 629 11.78 19.23 27.01
CA ARG A 629 11.33 20.51 26.42
C ARG A 629 9.93 20.92 26.86
N SER A 630 9.05 19.97 27.17
CA SER A 630 7.71 20.26 27.69
C SER A 630 7.67 20.44 29.22
N GLY A 631 8.83 20.47 29.89
CA GLY A 631 8.94 20.66 31.34
C GLY A 631 8.44 19.46 32.14
N MET A 632 8.29 18.27 31.54
CA MET A 632 7.71 17.11 32.23
C MET A 632 8.61 16.51 33.31
N PHE A 633 9.89 16.86 33.31
CA PHE A 633 10.84 16.42 34.32
C PHE A 633 11.10 17.48 35.40
N ASP A 634 10.52 18.68 35.28
CA ASP A 634 10.80 19.84 36.15
C ASP A 634 10.15 19.82 37.53
#